data_AF-A0A2V6UUS9-F1
#
_entry.id   AF-A0A2V6UUS9-F1
#
_cell.length_a   1.000
_cell.length_b   1.000
_cell.length_c   1.000
_cell.angle_alpha   90.00
_cell.angle_beta   90.00
_cell.angle_gamma   90.00
#
_symmetry.space_group_name_H-M   'P 1'
#
loop_
_entity.id
_entity.type
_entity.pdbx_description
1 polymer ?
#
loop_
_entity_poly.entity_id
_entity_poly.type
_entity_poly.pdbx_seq_one_letter_code
_entity_poly.pdbx_strand_id
1 'polypeptide(L)' 'MHSQYGATATRVQLLVEGLDDKGGVVSQRVIWLGDSIEPYETAYFNVAVAPAANYRVSIFAYDWGGRASGV' A
#
# COMPACT_ATOMS: atom_id res chain seq x y z
N MET A 1 2.77 -3.12 -6.44
CA MET A 1 2.24 -2.04 -7.30
C MET A 1 3.16 -1.91 -8.51
N HIS A 2 2.64 -1.78 -9.73
CA HIS A 2 3.45 -1.50 -10.91
C HIS A 2 3.35 0.00 -11.17
N SER A 3 4.45 0.74 -11.00
CA SER A 3 4.44 2.20 -11.16
C SER A 3 4.34 2.57 -12.63
N GLN A 4 3.20 3.12 -13.02
CA GLN A 4 2.94 3.67 -14.34
C GLN A 4 3.71 4.99 -14.51
N TYR A 5 4.60 5.04 -15.50
CA TYR A 5 5.30 6.25 -16.00
C TYR A 5 6.45 6.83 -15.16
N GLY A 6 7.16 6.01 -14.39
CA GLY A 6 8.40 6.45 -13.74
C GLY A 6 8.21 7.62 -12.76
N ALA A 7 7.02 7.75 -12.18
CA ALA A 7 6.73 8.71 -11.13
C ALA A 7 6.99 8.07 -9.76
N THR A 8 7.48 8.89 -8.83
CA THR A 8 7.72 8.48 -7.45
C THR A 8 6.38 8.43 -6.71
N ALA A 9 6.00 7.32 -6.09
CA ALA A 9 4.84 7.31 -5.21
C ALA A 9 5.27 7.80 -3.83
N THR A 10 4.59 8.82 -3.31
CA THR A 10 4.85 9.38 -1.99
C THR A 10 3.60 9.25 -1.13
N ARG A 11 3.78 9.36 0.19
CA ARG A 11 2.65 9.37 1.14
C ARG A 11 1.72 8.16 0.94
N VAL A 12 2.31 7.00 0.67
CA VAL A 12 1.56 5.77 0.39
C VAL A 12 0.99 5.22 1.70
N GLN A 13 -0.33 5.07 1.71
CA GLN A 13 -1.09 4.43 2.77
C GLN A 13 -1.66 3.10 2.29
N LEU A 14 -1.53 2.08 3.13
CA LEU A 14 -2.14 0.77 2.91
C LEU A 14 -3.36 0.61 3.81
N LEU A 15 -4.41 0.02 3.26
CA LEU A 15 -5.52 -0.54 4.02
C LEU A 15 -5.26 -2.03 4.19
N VAL A 16 -5.16 -2.45 5.45
CA VAL A 16 -4.99 -3.85 5.84
C VAL A 16 -6.26 -4.30 6.56
N GLU A 17 -6.91 -5.31 5.99
CA GLU A 17 -8.13 -5.91 6.52
C GLU A 17 -7.87 -7.36 6.91
N GLY A 18 -8.29 -7.74 8.11
CA GLY A 18 -8.43 -9.14 8.50
C GLY A 18 -9.84 -9.63 8.14
N LEU A 19 -9.92 -10.80 7.52
CA LEU A 19 -11.16 -11.38 7.03
C LEU A 19 -11.47 -12.71 7.74
N ASP A 20 -12.77 -12.99 7.93
CA ASP A 20 -13.26 -14.32 8.30
C ASP A 20 -13.28 -15.29 7.11
N ASP A 21 -13.67 -16.55 7.35
CA ASP A 21 -13.75 -17.60 6.34
C ASP A 21 -14.78 -17.32 5.22
N LYS A 22 -15.68 -16.37 5.42
CA LYS A 22 -16.70 -15.96 4.45
C LYS A 22 -16.32 -14.68 3.71
N GLY A 23 -15.13 -14.12 3.99
CA GLY A 23 -14.66 -12.86 3.41
C GLY A 23 -15.21 -11.61 4.10
N GLY A 24 -15.88 -11.75 5.25
CA GLY A 24 -16.33 -10.63 6.07
C GLY A 24 -15.16 -9.95 6.78
N VAL A 25 -15.14 -8.62 6.81
CA VAL A 25 -14.08 -7.85 7.48
C VAL A 25 -14.28 -7.91 9.00
N VAL A 26 -13.31 -8.47 9.71
CA VAL A 26 -13.31 -8.58 11.18
C VAL A 26 -12.34 -7.62 11.85
N SER A 27 -11.38 -7.06 11.10
CA SER A 27 -10.51 -5.99 11.56
C SER A 27 -10.03 -5.13 10.39
N GLN A 28 -9.77 -3.86 10.66
CA GLN A 28 -9.32 -2.91 9.65
C GLN A 28 -8.29 -1.94 10.24
N ARG A 29 -7.22 -1.66 9.50
CA ARG A 29 -6.22 -0.66 9.87
C ARG A 29 -5.66 0.03 8.62
N VAL A 30 -5.45 1.34 8.72
CA VAL A 30 -4.65 2.11 7.75
C VAL A 30 -3.24 2.27 8.30
N ILE A 31 -2.24 1.97 7.48
CA ILE A 31 -0.82 2.14 7.82
C ILE A 31 -0.10 2.95 6.75
N TRP A 32 0.97 3.61 7.15
CA TRP A 32 1.92 4.22 6.22
C TRP A 32 2.92 3.16 5.77
N LEU A 33 3.17 3.09 4.46
CA LEU A 33 4.15 2.17 3.88
C LEU A 33 5.60 2.61 4.21
N GLY A 34 5.80 3.88 4.58
CA GLY A 34 7.10 4.46 4.90
C GLY A 34 7.47 5.58 3.93
N ASP A 35 8.73 5.57 3.48
CA ASP A 35 9.32 6.52 2.53
C ASP A 35 8.68 6.44 1.13
N SER A 36 9.17 7.26 0.21
CA SER A 36 8.75 7.23 -1.19
C SER A 36 9.11 5.90 -1.87
N ILE A 37 8.22 5.43 -2.74
CA ILE A 37 8.52 4.35 -3.68
C ILE A 37 9.03 4.98 -4.96
N GLU A 38 10.31 4.83 -5.22
CA GLU A 38 10.94 5.35 -6.44
C GLU A 38 10.44 4.62 -7.70
N PRO A 39 10.62 5.22 -8.88
CA PRO A 39 10.32 4.60 -10.16
C PRO A 39 10.92 3.20 -10.30
N TYR A 40 10.08 2.23 -10.69
CA TYR A 40 10.47 0.83 -10.91
C TYR A 40 10.98 0.08 -9.66
N GLU A 41 10.86 0.68 -8.48
CA GLU A 41 11.21 0.02 -7.23
C GLU A 41 10.05 -0.73 -6.59
N THR A 42 10.40 -1.63 -5.67
CA THR A 42 9.46 -2.38 -4.84
C THR A 42 9.72 -2.05 -3.38
N ALA A 43 8.70 -1.53 -2.70
CA ALA A 43 8.72 -1.35 -1.25
C ALA A 43 8.14 -2.57 -0.54
N TYR A 44 8.74 -2.94 0.59
CA TYR A 44 8.28 -4.00 1.48
C TYR A 44 7.82 -3.40 2.79
N PHE A 45 6.85 -4.04 3.44
CA PHE A 45 6.33 -3.60 4.73
C PHE A 45 6.16 -4.77 5.69
N ASN A 46 6.23 -4.46 6.98
CA ASN A 46 5.90 -5.38 8.06
C ASN A 46 4.94 -4.66 9.01
N VAL A 47 3.81 -5.29 9.32
CA VAL A 47 2.79 -4.72 10.21
C VAL A 47 2.24 -5.81 11.13
N ALA A 48 2.16 -5.49 12.41
CA ALA A 48 1.46 -6.32 13.37
C ALA A 48 -0.06 -6.23 13.13
N VAL A 49 -0.68 -7.37 12.84
CA VAL A 49 -2.13 -7.52 12.63
C VAL A 49 -2.74 -8.42 13.69
N ALA A 50 -4.03 -8.23 13.98
CA ALA A 50 -4.78 -9.17 14.80
C ALA A 50 -4.97 -10.49 14.02
N PRO A 51 -5.00 -11.65 14.69
CA PRO A 51 -5.26 -12.92 14.03
C PRO A 51 -6.60 -12.91 13.27
N ALA A 52 -6.56 -13.31 12.01
CA ALA A 52 -7.73 -13.51 11.14
C ALA A 52 -7.50 -14.74 10.26
N ALA A 53 -8.58 -15.27 9.68
CA ALA A 53 -8.50 -16.42 8.78
C ALA A 53 -7.76 -16.07 7.48
N ASN A 54 -8.01 -14.87 6.95
CA ASN A 54 -7.36 -14.35 5.75
C ASN A 54 -7.04 -12.86 5.92
N TYR A 55 -6.16 -12.33 5.08
CA TYR A 55 -5.83 -10.91 5.05
C TYR A 55 -5.98 -10.36 3.63
N ARG A 56 -6.50 -9.13 3.55
CA ARG A 56 -6.53 -8.34 2.31
C ARG A 56 -5.75 -7.07 2.52
N VAL A 57 -4.82 -6.81 1.61
CA VAL A 57 -4.05 -5.56 1.58
C VAL A 57 -4.37 -4.81 0.31
N SER A 58 -4.75 -3.55 0.44
CA SER A 58 -5.05 -2.66 -0.68
C SER A 58 -4.39 -1.30 -0.46
N ILE A 59 -4.28 -0.54 -1.53
CA ILE A 59 -3.77 0.82 -1.47
C ILE A 59 -4.93 1.72 -1.06
N PHE A 60 -4.77 2.40 0.07
CA PHE A 60 -5.78 3.30 0.59
C PHE A 60 -5.68 4.68 -0.05
N ALA A 61 -4.48 5.25 -0.03
CA ALA A 61 -4.18 6.56 -0.58
C ALA A 61 -2.70 6.65 -0.94
N TYR A 62 -2.36 7.53 -1.89
CA TYR A 62 -0.99 7.89 -2.23
C TYR A 62 -0.99 9.18 -3.03
N ASP A 63 0.15 9.85 -3.06
CA ASP A 63 0.41 11.02 -3.90
C ASP A 63 1.51 10.67 -4.91
N TRP A 64 1.48 11.25 -6.11
CA TRP A 64 2.61 11.16 -7.05
C TRP A 64 3.57 12.33 -6.86
N GLY A 65 4.83 12.03 -6.56
CA GLY A 65 5.94 12.98 -6.51
C GLY A 65 6.72 13.01 -7.82
N GLY A 66 7.04 14.22 -8.29
CA GLY A 66 7.90 14.46 -9.44
C GLY A 66 7.19 14.35 -10.79
N ARG A 67 7.17 15.48 -11.52
CA ARG A 67 6.83 15.49 -12.95
C ARG A 67 7.75 14.52 -13.68
N ALA A 68 7.19 13.73 -14.59
CA ALA A 68 7.92 13.31 -15.77
C ALA A 68 8.51 14.57 -16.43
N SER A 69 9.77 14.86 -16.16
CA SER A 69 10.49 15.90 -16.89
C SER A 69 10.91 15.23 -18.18
N GLY A 70 10.05 15.31 -19.18
CA GLY A 70 10.44 15.07 -20.56
C GLY A 70 11.57 16.02 -20.91
N VAL A 71 12.70 15.43 -21.30
CA VAL A 71 13.75 16.05 -22.10
C VAL A 71 13.86 15.27 -23.40
#